data_AF-A0A3C0GMX0-F1
#
_entry.id   AF-A0A3C0GMX0-F1
#
_cell.length_a   1.000
_cell.length_b   1.000
_cell.length_c   1.000
_cell.angle_alpha   90.00
_cell.angle_beta   90.00
_cell.angle_gamma   90.00
#
_symmetry.space_group_name_H-M   'P 1'
#
loop_
_entity.id
_entity.type
_entity.pdbx_description
1 polymer ?
#
loop_
_entity_poly.entity_id
_entity_poly.type
_entity_poly.pdbx_seq_one_letter_code
_entity_poly.pdbx_strand_id
1 'polypeptide(L)' 'GTTASFDVNNLLLGGRSIRGIVEGDSVPQVFIPQLVQLYQQGRFPFDKLVKFYPLDQINQAAEDSTRGVTLKPILTVG' A
#
# COMPACT_ATOMS: atom_id res chain seq x y z
N GLY A 1 -1.94 -12.52 16.72
CA GLY A 1 -1.32 -13.10 15.52
C GLY A 1 -2.13 -14.30 15.08
N THR A 2 -1.99 -14.72 13.83
CA THR A 2 -2.71 -15.87 13.26
C THR A 2 -1.71 -16.85 12.66
N THR A 3 -1.93 -18.14 12.82
CA THR A 3 -1.07 -19.19 12.24
C THR A 3 -1.40 -19.37 10.76
N ALA A 4 -0.37 -19.59 9.94
CA ALA A 4 -0.51 -20.02 8.55
C ALA A 4 0.17 -21.38 8.35
N SER A 5 -0.47 -22.25 7.57
CA SER A 5 0.05 -23.57 7.21
C SER A 5 0.62 -23.57 5.79
N PHE A 6 1.72 -24.29 5.59
CA PHE A 6 2.39 -24.40 4.29
C PHE A 6 2.77 -25.84 3.99
N ASP A 7 2.82 -26.20 2.70
CA ASP A 7 3.34 -27.49 2.26
C ASP A 7 4.88 -27.48 2.29
N VAL A 8 5.45 -28.27 3.20
CA VAL A 8 6.90 -28.36 3.42
C VAL A 8 7.62 -29.00 2.23
N ASN A 9 7.02 -30.01 1.59
CA ASN A 9 7.64 -30.69 0.45
C ASN A 9 7.72 -29.76 -0.75
N ASN A 10 6.66 -28.99 -1.01
CA ASN A 10 6.64 -27.98 -2.08
C ASN A 10 7.68 -26.87 -1.83
N LEU A 11 7.79 -26.40 -0.59
CA LEU A 11 8.76 -25.37 -0.23
C LEU A 11 10.20 -25.87 -0.46
N LEU A 12 10.50 -27.09 0.03
CA LEU A 12 11.84 -27.67 0.00
C LEU A 12 12.25 -28.11 -1.42
N LEU A 13 11.42 -28.90 -2.10
CA LEU A 13 11.75 -29.44 -3.42
C LEU A 13 11.69 -28.36 -4.51
N GLY A 14 10.84 -27.34 -4.33
CA GLY A 14 10.74 -26.21 -5.24
C GLY A 14 11.73 -25.07 -4.96
N GLY A 15 12.54 -25.17 -3.90
CA GLY A 15 13.50 -24.12 -3.52
C GLY A 15 12.85 -22.77 -3.21
N ARG A 16 11.61 -22.76 -2.70
CA ARG A 16 10.85 -21.54 -2.43
C ARG A 16 11.26 -20.93 -1.08
N SER A 17 11.10 -19.61 -0.94
CA SER A 17 11.37 -18.89 0.31
C SER A 17 10.12 -18.19 0.84
N ILE A 18 10.03 -18.07 2.17
CA ILE A 18 9.04 -17.25 2.87
C ILE A 18 9.80 -16.15 3.60
N ARG A 19 9.43 -14.88 3.35
CA ARG A 19 10.04 -13.70 3.96
C ARG A 19 8.94 -12.80 4.52
N GLY A 20 9.05 -12.46 5.80
CA GLY A 20 8.24 -11.40 6.40
C GLY A 20 8.75 -10.03 5.98
N ILE A 21 7.84 -9.10 5.68
CA ILE A 21 8.15 -7.72 5.29
C ILE A 21 7.24 -6.80 6.09
N VAL A 22 7.80 -5.76 6.70
CA VAL A 22 7.07 -4.70 7.40
C VAL A 22 7.30 -3.41 6.63
N GLU A 23 6.21 -2.72 6.26
CA GLU A 23 6.24 -1.40 5.59
C GLU A 23 7.23 -1.31 4.40
N GLY A 24 7.34 -2.40 3.63
CA GLY A 24 8.20 -2.48 2.45
C GLY A 24 9.69 -2.71 2.70
N ASP A 25 10.12 -2.96 3.95
CA ASP A 25 11.55 -3.22 4.32
C ASP A 25 12.50 -2.17 3.72
N SER A 26 12.12 -0.89 3.87
CA SER A 26 12.80 0.25 3.25
C SER A 26 13.34 1.23 4.28
N VAL A 27 14.25 2.10 3.84
CA VAL A 27 14.70 3.27 4.59
C VAL A 27 13.85 4.47 4.14
N PRO A 28 12.83 4.92 4.90
CA PRO A 28 11.82 5.85 4.37
C PRO A 28 12.39 7.20 3.93
N GLN A 29 13.37 7.72 4.68
CA GLN A 29 14.08 8.97 4.36
C GLN A 29 14.83 8.96 3.03
N VAL A 30 15.10 7.78 2.47
CA VAL A 30 15.71 7.60 1.14
C VAL A 30 14.64 7.23 0.11
N PHE A 31 13.78 6.28 0.46
CA PHE A 31 12.84 5.66 -0.48
C PHE A 31 11.67 6.59 -0.86
N ILE A 32 11.11 7.35 0.09
CA ILE A 32 10.02 8.29 -0.19
C ILE A 32 10.47 9.37 -1.20
N PRO A 33 11.62 10.04 -1.04
CA PRO A 33 12.13 10.97 -2.06
C PRO A 33 12.29 10.34 -3.45
N GLN A 34 12.73 9.08 -3.54
CA GLN A 34 12.85 8.37 -4.82
C GLN A 34 11.48 8.14 -5.48
N LEU A 35 10.46 7.77 -4.72
CA LEU A 35 9.09 7.60 -5.23
C LEU A 35 8.51 8.93 -5.72
N VAL A 36 8.75 10.03 -4.99
CA VAL A 36 8.36 11.39 -5.42
C VAL A 36 9.05 11.76 -6.75
N GLN A 37 10.35 11.48 -6.88
CA GLN A 37 11.08 11.74 -8.11
C GLN A 37 10.53 10.93 -9.29
N LEU A 38 10.20 9.65 -9.09
CA LEU A 38 9.58 8.81 -10.12
C LEU A 38 8.19 9.32 -10.54
N TYR A 39 7.41 9.81 -9.58
CA TYR A 39 6.12 10.45 -9.87
C TYR A 39 6.28 11.71 -10.72
N GLN A 40 7.20 12.60 -10.35
CA GLN A 40 7.51 13.82 -11.12
C GLN A 40 8.02 13.52 -12.53
N GLN A 41 8.70 12.39 -12.72
CA GLN A 41 9.13 11.90 -14.03
C GLN A 41 8.00 11.26 -14.85
N GLY A 42 6.77 11.16 -14.32
CA GLY A 42 5.65 10.47 -14.95
C GLY A 42 5.78 8.93 -14.97
N ARG A 43 6.74 8.37 -14.21
CA ARG A 43 7.05 6.94 -14.19
C ARG A 43 6.34 6.18 -13.07
N PHE A 44 5.74 6.90 -12.13
CA PHE A 44 5.00 6.31 -11.01
C PHE A 44 3.71 7.10 -10.71
N PRO A 45 2.66 6.92 -11.53
CA PRO A 45 1.41 7.69 -11.43
C PRO A 45 0.49 7.18 -10.31
N PHE A 46 0.94 7.30 -9.04
CA PHE A 46 0.19 6.83 -7.88
C PHE A 46 -1.04 7.71 -7.57
N ASP A 47 -1.05 8.95 -8.06
CA ASP A 47 -2.15 9.91 -7.96
C ASP A 47 -3.47 9.37 -8.54
N LYS A 48 -3.39 8.46 -9.53
CA LYS A 48 -4.56 7.79 -10.11
C LYS A 48 -5.33 6.89 -9.13
N LEU A 49 -4.72 6.55 -8.00
CA LEU A 49 -5.36 5.76 -6.94
C LEU A 49 -6.13 6.64 -5.94
N VAL A 50 -5.92 7.96 -6.00
CA VAL A 50 -6.35 8.91 -4.98
C VAL A 50 -7.74 9.46 -5.29
N LYS A 51 -8.56 9.61 -4.24
CA LYS A 51 -9.75 10.48 -4.24
C LYS A 51 -9.72 11.37 -3.01
N PHE A 52 -9.99 12.65 -3.20
CA PHE A 52 -10.00 13.64 -2.13
C PHE A 52 -11.39 13.75 -1.49
N TYR A 53 -11.40 13.94 -0.18
CA TYR A 53 -12.60 14.18 0.62
C TYR A 53 -12.33 15.34 1.59
N PRO A 54 -13.27 16.27 1.79
CA PRO A 54 -13.19 17.21 2.91
C PRO A 54 -13.25 16.46 4.24
N LEU A 55 -12.67 17.04 5.31
CA LEU A 55 -12.57 16.40 6.62
C LEU A 55 -13.93 16.00 7.22
N ASP A 56 -14.99 16.78 6.96
CA ASP A 56 -16.35 16.48 7.40
C ASP A 56 -16.95 15.21 6.76
N GLN A 57 -16.35 14.71 5.68
CA GLN A 57 -16.71 13.47 5.00
C GLN A 57 -15.83 12.27 5.39
N ILE A 58 -15.10 12.33 6.51
CA ILE A 58 -14.22 11.24 6.97
C ILE A 58 -14.90 9.86 7.01
N ASN A 59 -16.17 9.79 7.44
CA ASN A 59 -16.91 8.54 7.49
C ASN A 59 -17.23 7.98 6.10
N GLN A 60 -17.56 8.85 5.13
CA GLN A 60 -17.78 8.43 3.75
C GLN A 60 -16.47 7.94 3.11
N ALA A 61 -15.35 8.62 3.37
CA ALA A 61 -14.04 8.21 2.88
C ALA A 61 -13.66 6.80 3.40
N ALA A 62 -13.96 6.50 4.67
CA ALA A 62 -13.74 5.19 5.26
C ALA A 62 -14.65 4.10 4.67
N GLU A 63 -15.94 4.40 4.44
CA GLU A 63 -16.86 3.46 3.80
C GLU A 63 -16.44 3.15 2.36
N ASP A 64 -16.16 4.18 1.56
CA ASP A 64 -15.73 4.02 0.17
C ASP A 64 -14.44 3.19 0.08
N SER A 65 -13.50 3.36 1.02
CA SER A 65 -12.28 2.56 1.10
C SER A 65 -12.57 1.10 1.45
N THR A 66 -13.43 0.86 2.45
CA THR A 66 -13.78 -0.50 2.89
C THR A 66 -14.51 -1.28 1.80
N ARG A 67 -15.36 -0.60 1.02
CA ARG A 67 -16.11 -1.18 -0.10
C ARG A 67 -15.28 -1.32 -1.38
N GLY A 68 -14.06 -0.78 -1.41
CA GLY A 68 -13.19 -0.76 -2.59
C GLY A 68 -13.65 0.20 -3.70
N VAL A 69 -14.60 1.09 -3.42
CA VAL A 69 -15.02 2.16 -4.35
C VAL A 69 -13.89 3.16 -4.54
N THR A 70 -13.16 3.45 -3.46
CA THR A 70 -11.98 4.32 -3.48
C THR A 70 -10.76 3.53 -3.02
N LEU A 71 -9.71 3.47 -3.86
CA LEU A 71 -8.50 2.74 -3.53
C LEU A 71 -7.67 3.44 -2.45
N LYS A 72 -7.48 4.76 -2.56
CA LYS A 72 -6.74 5.57 -1.57
C LYS A 72 -7.42 6.90 -1.27
N PRO A 73 -8.28 6.99 -0.25
CA PRO A 73 -8.83 8.29 0.15
C PRO A 73 -7.75 9.18 0.76
N ILE A 74 -7.78 10.48 0.45
CA ILE A 74 -7.00 11.52 1.14
C ILE A 74 -7.98 12.54 1.71
N LEU A 75 -7.87 12.80 3.01
CA LEU A 75 -8.64 13.84 3.69
C LEU A 75 -7.95 15.19 3.50
N THR A 76 -8.67 16.18 3.00
CA THR A 76 -8.20 17.56 2.91
C THR A 76 -8.65 18.31 4.15
N VAL A 77 -7.69 18.86 4.89
CA VAL A 77 -7.93 19.74 6.05
C VAL A 77 -7.71 21.18 5.58
N GLY A 78 -8.75 22.00 5.71
CA GLY A 78 -8.73 23.44 5.47
C GLY A 78 -9.01 24.20 6.76
#